data_AF-A0A923PJ89-F1
#
_entry.id   AF-A0A923PJ89-F1
#
_cell.length_a   1.000
_cell.length_b   1.000
_cell.length_c   1.000
_cell.angle_alpha   90.00
_cell.angle_beta   90.00
_cell.angle_gamma   90.00
#
_symmetry.space_group_name_H-M   'P 1'
#
loop_
_entity.id
_entity.type
_entity.pdbx_description
1 polymer ?
#
loop_
_entity_poly.entity_id
_entity_poly.type
_entity_poly.pdbx_seq_one_letter_code
_entity_poly.pdbx_strand_id
1 'polypeptide(L)'
;TGVKVYGEGEWKCRKHGWSKRRTWRKLHLGVDPETGFIHCHTTTTNSESDESQVDDLLNQVKAPIEEVYMDGAYDAQSCYDGLIARNITPVIPPQKGAVEWYWEEENDYPDYPRNVAVRRINEIGRAKWKKEVGYHRRSLSETAMFRYKAIFGSQHYSRSIKTQTQENKIKIKALNQMTAFGMPISKIKID
;
A
#
# COMPACT_ATOMS: atom_id res chain seq x y z
N THR A 1 -3.04 0.77 5.24
CA THR A 1 -2.57 0.94 6.64
C THR A 1 -3.25 2.14 7.28
N GLY A 2 -3.65 2.08 8.57
CA GLY A 2 -4.48 3.13 9.21
C GLY A 2 -3.72 4.13 10.11
N VAL A 3 -4.15 5.40 10.10
CA VAL A 3 -3.77 6.49 11.00
C VAL A 3 -5.01 6.95 11.78
N LYS A 4 -4.89 7.19 13.09
CA LYS A 4 -6.03 7.50 13.97
C LYS A 4 -6.37 8.99 13.90
N VAL A 5 -7.66 9.33 13.84
CA VAL A 5 -8.12 10.73 13.76
C VAL A 5 -8.36 11.29 15.16
N TYR A 6 -9.18 10.60 15.94
CA TYR A 6 -9.41 10.86 17.35
C TYR A 6 -10.06 9.63 17.98
N GLY A 7 -10.03 9.60 19.31
CA GLY A 7 -10.70 8.60 20.13
C GLY A 7 -9.88 8.31 21.37
N GLU A 8 -10.58 7.98 22.46
CA GLU A 8 -9.97 7.84 23.77
C GLU A 8 -8.76 6.89 23.79
N GLY A 9 -7.77 7.21 24.62
CA GLY A 9 -6.57 6.41 24.81
C GLY A 9 -6.92 4.98 25.23
N GLU A 10 -6.06 4.02 24.91
CA GLU A 10 -6.31 2.61 25.19
C GLU A 10 -6.59 2.34 26.67
N TRP A 11 -5.91 3.08 27.56
CA TRP A 11 -6.10 3.02 28.99
C TRP A 11 -7.49 3.49 29.43
N LYS A 12 -7.97 4.64 28.91
CA LYS A 12 -9.29 5.19 29.24
C LYS A 12 -10.42 4.27 28.74
N CYS A 13 -10.30 3.74 27.52
CA CYS A 13 -11.27 2.79 26.99
C CYS A 13 -11.32 1.49 27.81
N ARG A 14 -10.17 1.00 28.30
CA ARG A 14 -10.12 -0.20 29.15
C ARG A 14 -10.72 0.03 30.54
N LYS A 15 -10.56 1.22 31.12
CA LYS A 15 -11.01 1.52 32.48
C LYS A 15 -12.43 2.06 32.59
N HIS A 16 -12.90 2.83 31.60
CA HIS A 16 -14.13 3.62 31.72
C HIS A 16 -15.10 3.43 30.54
N GLY A 17 -14.85 2.46 29.65
CA GLY A 17 -15.66 2.30 28.45
C GLY A 17 -15.40 3.40 27.42
N TRP A 18 -16.24 3.46 26.38
CA TRP A 18 -16.06 4.36 25.23
C TRP A 18 -17.11 5.47 25.28
N SER A 19 -16.68 6.73 25.41
CA SER A 19 -17.61 7.87 25.34
C SER A 19 -17.72 8.50 23.93
N LYS A 20 -16.69 8.31 23.09
CA LYS A 20 -16.63 8.78 21.69
C LYS A 20 -16.12 7.67 20.78
N ARG A 21 -16.78 7.45 19.63
CA ARG A 21 -16.33 6.49 18.60
C ARG A 21 -14.94 6.86 18.09
N ARG A 22 -14.06 5.87 17.98
CA ARG A 22 -12.76 6.01 17.32
C ARG A 22 -12.99 6.17 15.83
N THR A 23 -12.44 7.22 15.24
CA THR A 23 -12.43 7.40 13.79
C THR A 23 -11.02 7.17 13.27
N TRP A 24 -10.91 6.37 12.22
CA TRP A 24 -9.64 6.08 11.55
C TRP A 24 -9.64 6.72 10.16
N ARG A 25 -8.43 6.95 9.65
CA ARG A 25 -8.14 7.24 8.24
C ARG A 25 -7.18 6.18 7.73
N LYS A 26 -7.26 5.91 6.44
CA LYS A 26 -6.23 5.15 5.76
C LYS A 26 -5.23 6.15 5.19
N LEU A 27 -3.95 5.85 5.37
CA LEU A 27 -2.87 6.55 4.69
C LEU A 27 -2.20 5.53 3.77
N HIS A 28 -2.25 5.83 2.48
CA HIS A 28 -1.63 5.05 1.41
C HIS A 28 -0.34 5.73 1.00
N LEU A 29 0.74 4.96 0.81
CA LEU A 29 2.07 5.46 0.46
C LEU A 29 2.63 4.61 -0.68
N GLY A 30 3.14 5.25 -1.73
CA GLY A 30 4.00 4.62 -2.72
C GLY A 30 5.46 4.89 -2.40
N VAL A 31 6.21 3.83 -2.12
CA VAL A 31 7.60 3.89 -1.66
C VAL A 31 8.49 3.25 -2.71
N ASP A 32 9.53 3.96 -3.11
CA ASP A 32 10.60 3.39 -3.94
C ASP A 32 11.41 2.39 -3.09
N PRO A 33 11.48 1.12 -3.51
CA PRO A 33 12.18 0.08 -2.75
C PRO A 33 13.70 0.26 -2.70
N GLU A 34 14.30 0.98 -3.66
CA GLU A 34 15.75 1.18 -3.72
C GLU A 34 16.19 2.34 -2.82
N THR A 35 15.43 3.43 -2.85
CA THR A 35 15.81 4.67 -2.16
C THR A 35 15.07 4.90 -0.84
N GLY A 36 13.92 4.25 -0.65
CA GLY A 36 13.04 4.48 0.49
C GLY A 36 12.30 5.83 0.45
N PHE A 37 12.36 6.56 -0.67
CA PHE A 37 11.58 7.78 -0.86
C PHE A 37 10.10 7.46 -1.09
N ILE A 38 9.24 8.30 -0.51
CA ILE A 38 7.80 8.25 -0.76
C ILE A 38 7.50 9.17 -1.95
N HIS A 39 6.96 8.61 -3.03
CA HIS A 39 6.67 9.35 -4.27
C HIS A 39 5.20 9.75 -4.41
N CYS A 40 4.28 8.98 -3.84
CA CYS A 40 2.87 9.29 -3.87
C CYS A 40 2.21 8.94 -2.54
N HIS A 41 1.10 9.62 -2.24
CA HIS A 41 0.30 9.32 -1.06
C HIS A 41 -1.17 9.71 -1.26
N THR A 42 -2.07 9.05 -0.55
CA THR A 42 -3.45 9.52 -0.41
C THR A 42 -3.97 9.22 0.99
N THR A 43 -4.86 10.08 1.48
CA THR A 43 -5.52 9.92 2.78
C THR A 43 -7.00 9.72 2.54
N THR A 44 -7.49 8.52 2.83
CA THR A 44 -8.89 8.17 2.62
C THR A 44 -9.60 7.89 3.93
N THR A 45 -10.91 7.95 3.86
CA THR A 45 -11.80 7.46 4.91
C THR A 45 -11.85 5.92 4.90
N ASN A 46 -12.48 5.32 5.92
CA ASN A 46 -12.57 3.86 5.99
C ASN A 46 -13.55 3.26 4.97
N SER A 47 -14.48 4.06 4.44
CA SER A 47 -15.51 3.62 3.49
C SER A 47 -15.03 3.57 2.04
N GLU A 48 -13.90 4.21 1.74
CA GLU A 48 -13.34 4.21 0.39
C GLU A 48 -12.58 2.91 0.14
N SER A 49 -12.83 2.31 -1.03
CA SER A 49 -12.11 1.13 -1.49
C SER A 49 -10.68 1.50 -1.85
N ASP A 50 -9.74 0.61 -1.54
CA ASP A 50 -8.32 0.87 -1.78
C ASP A 50 -8.02 0.91 -3.30
N GLU A 51 -8.71 0.07 -4.07
CA GLU A 51 -8.65 -0.04 -5.53
C GLU A 51 -8.90 1.29 -6.25
N SER A 52 -9.88 2.08 -5.79
CA SER A 52 -10.26 3.36 -6.40
C SER A 52 -9.16 4.43 -6.34
N GLN A 53 -8.11 4.20 -5.56
CA GLN A 53 -7.05 5.16 -5.31
C GLN A 53 -5.80 4.93 -6.18
N VAL A 54 -5.74 3.82 -6.91
CA VAL A 54 -4.55 3.43 -7.67
C VAL A 54 -4.18 4.48 -8.71
N ASP A 55 -5.13 4.89 -9.55
CA ASP A 55 -4.88 5.88 -10.60
C ASP A 55 -4.39 7.22 -10.03
N ASP A 56 -5.05 7.72 -8.99
CA ASP A 56 -4.67 8.97 -8.31
C ASP A 56 -3.28 8.91 -7.67
N LEU A 57 -2.88 7.74 -7.15
CA LEU A 57 -1.55 7.52 -6.62
C LEU A 57 -0.50 7.48 -7.74
N LEU A 58 -0.76 6.75 -8.82
CA LEU A 58 0.17 6.64 -9.95
C LEU A 58 0.39 7.99 -10.63
N ASN A 59 -0.66 8.80 -10.78
CA ASN A 59 -0.58 10.13 -11.39
C ASN A 59 0.28 11.13 -10.60
N GLN A 60 0.56 10.88 -9.31
CA GLN A 60 1.46 11.72 -8.50
C GLN A 60 2.93 11.42 -8.79
N VAL A 61 3.26 10.23 -9.29
CA VAL A 61 4.63 9.82 -9.57
C VAL A 61 5.04 10.36 -10.93
N LYS A 62 6.10 11.17 -10.96
CA LYS A 62 6.60 11.79 -12.20
C LYS A 62 7.63 10.94 -12.94
N ALA A 63 8.28 10.01 -12.24
CA ALA A 63 9.25 9.12 -12.83
C ALA A 63 8.54 7.93 -13.49
N PRO A 64 9.15 7.30 -14.52
CA PRO A 64 8.67 6.03 -15.04
C PRO A 64 8.55 4.98 -13.93
N ILE A 65 7.50 4.18 -13.98
CA ILE A 65 7.28 3.07 -13.04
C ILE A 65 7.35 1.77 -13.85
N GLU A 66 8.27 0.89 -13.50
CA GLU A 66 8.42 -0.40 -14.18
C GLU A 66 7.51 -1.47 -13.59
N GLU A 67 7.45 -1.54 -12.26
CA GLU A 67 6.68 -2.52 -11.51
C GLU A 67 6.06 -1.92 -10.25
N VAL A 68 4.90 -2.44 -9.85
CA VAL A 68 4.23 -2.03 -8.61
C VAL A 68 3.83 -3.24 -7.79
N TYR A 69 4.23 -3.22 -6.51
CA TYR A 69 3.87 -4.24 -5.53
C TYR A 69 2.68 -3.77 -4.71
N MET A 70 1.52 -4.43 -4.83
CA MET A 70 0.32 -4.07 -4.07
C MET A 70 -0.18 -5.21 -3.18
N ASP A 71 -1.03 -4.88 -2.22
CA ASP A 71 -1.70 -5.89 -1.40
C ASP A 71 -2.76 -6.66 -2.19
N GLY A 72 -3.15 -7.84 -1.72
CA GLY A 72 -4.26 -8.60 -2.30
C GLY A 72 -5.62 -7.89 -2.20
N ALA A 73 -5.71 -6.81 -1.42
CA ALA A 73 -6.86 -5.90 -1.43
C ALA A 73 -7.00 -5.14 -2.77
N TYR A 74 -5.94 -5.08 -3.57
CA TYR A 74 -5.92 -4.51 -4.92
C TYR A 74 -6.07 -5.59 -6.01
N ASP A 75 -6.44 -6.83 -5.64
CA ASP A 75 -6.72 -7.92 -6.58
C ASP A 75 -8.07 -7.69 -7.27
N ALA A 76 -8.18 -6.60 -8.02
CA ALA A 76 -9.38 -6.15 -8.72
C ALA A 76 -9.02 -5.78 -10.15
N GLN A 77 -9.92 -6.12 -11.08
CA GLN A 77 -9.65 -6.02 -12.51
C GLN A 77 -9.30 -4.60 -12.95
N SER A 78 -10.02 -3.60 -12.44
CA SER A 78 -9.73 -2.17 -12.68
C SER A 78 -8.30 -1.78 -12.31
N CYS A 79 -7.72 -2.38 -11.26
CA CYS A 79 -6.34 -2.11 -10.86
C CYS A 79 -5.35 -2.68 -11.87
N TYR A 80 -5.53 -3.93 -12.29
CA TYR A 80 -4.67 -4.56 -13.29
C TYR A 80 -4.78 -3.84 -14.64
N ASP A 81 -5.99 -3.55 -15.11
CA ASP A 81 -6.23 -2.88 -16.38
C ASP A 81 -5.60 -1.47 -16.38
N GLY A 82 -5.72 -0.73 -15.28
CA GLY A 82 -5.09 0.58 -15.12
C GLY A 82 -3.56 0.52 -15.11
N LEU A 83 -2.96 -0.55 -14.58
CA LEU A 83 -1.50 -0.76 -14.58
C LEU A 83 -1.01 -1.18 -15.97
N ILE A 84 -1.70 -2.13 -16.62
CA ILE A 84 -1.38 -2.61 -17.96
C ILE A 84 -1.48 -1.48 -19.00
N ALA A 85 -2.53 -0.65 -18.92
CA ALA A 85 -2.71 0.50 -19.80
C ALA A 85 -1.56 1.53 -19.69
N ARG A 86 -0.86 1.56 -18.55
CA ARG A 86 0.32 2.40 -18.30
C ARG A 86 1.64 1.68 -18.55
N ASN A 87 1.60 0.44 -19.05
CA ASN A 87 2.75 -0.43 -19.25
C ASN A 87 3.55 -0.68 -17.95
N ILE A 88 2.84 -0.80 -16.82
CA ILE A 88 3.41 -1.06 -15.49
C ILE A 88 3.14 -2.52 -15.13
N THR A 89 4.15 -3.25 -14.67
CA THR A 89 4.01 -4.65 -14.26
C THR A 89 3.33 -4.76 -12.89
N PRO A 90 2.14 -5.39 -12.78
CA PRO A 90 1.46 -5.55 -11.49
C PRO A 90 1.98 -6.78 -10.74
N VAL A 91 2.50 -6.60 -9.52
CA VAL A 91 2.84 -7.69 -8.59
C VAL A 91 1.86 -7.67 -7.43
N ILE A 92 0.70 -8.28 -7.65
CA ILE A 92 -0.42 -8.32 -6.70
C ILE A 92 -0.71 -9.79 -6.36
N PRO A 93 -0.72 -10.19 -5.08
CA PRO A 93 -1.00 -11.56 -4.70
C PRO A 93 -2.51 -11.83 -4.86
N PRO A 94 -2.93 -12.76 -5.75
CA PRO A 94 -4.36 -13.06 -5.94
C PRO A 94 -5.05 -13.45 -4.64
N GLN A 95 -6.34 -13.21 -4.47
CA GLN A 95 -7.05 -13.61 -3.25
C GLN A 95 -7.00 -15.14 -3.01
N LYS A 96 -7.22 -15.57 -1.77
CA LYS A 96 -7.21 -17.01 -1.45
C LYS A 96 -8.36 -17.70 -2.17
N GLY A 97 -8.07 -18.77 -2.92
CA GLY A 97 -9.06 -19.48 -3.72
C GLY A 97 -9.43 -18.75 -5.02
N ALA A 98 -8.63 -17.77 -5.45
CA ALA A 98 -8.78 -17.14 -6.75
C ALA A 98 -8.77 -18.18 -7.87
N VAL A 99 -9.76 -18.08 -8.75
CA VAL A 99 -9.79 -18.75 -10.05
C VAL A 99 -9.38 -17.76 -11.13
N GLU A 100 -8.97 -18.28 -12.28
CA GLU A 100 -8.71 -17.48 -13.47
C GLU A 100 -9.97 -16.71 -13.87
N TRP A 101 -9.78 -15.46 -14.31
CA TRP A 101 -10.86 -14.72 -14.95
C TRP A 101 -10.99 -15.20 -16.39
N TYR A 102 -12.19 -15.61 -16.78
CA TYR A 102 -12.54 -16.00 -18.14
C TYR A 102 -13.13 -14.78 -18.86
N TRP A 103 -12.70 -14.52 -20.08
CA TRP A 103 -13.35 -13.56 -20.96
C TRP A 103 -14.13 -14.33 -22.02
N GLU A 104 -15.36 -13.90 -22.31
CA GLU A 104 -16.21 -14.55 -23.32
C GLU A 104 -15.81 -14.18 -24.76
N GLU A 105 -14.87 -13.24 -24.95
CA GLU A 105 -14.49 -12.70 -26.26
C GLU A 105 -13.17 -13.25 -26.83
N GLU A 106 -13.11 -13.36 -28.15
CA GLU A 106 -11.95 -13.80 -28.93
C GLU A 106 -10.85 -12.70 -28.90
N ASN A 107 -9.69 -13.02 -28.32
CA ASN A 107 -8.58 -12.16 -27.83
C ASN A 107 -8.48 -12.02 -26.30
N ASP A 108 -9.18 -12.89 -25.56
CA ASP A 108 -8.90 -13.18 -24.16
C ASP A 108 -7.37 -13.32 -23.93
N TYR A 109 -6.76 -12.36 -23.24
CA TYR A 109 -5.31 -12.31 -22.99
C TYR A 109 -4.90 -13.55 -22.18
N PRO A 110 -4.28 -14.58 -22.79
CA PRO A 110 -3.89 -15.79 -22.05
C PRO A 110 -2.85 -15.45 -20.98
N ASP A 111 -2.12 -14.36 -21.21
CA ASP A 111 -1.04 -13.86 -20.38
C ASP A 111 -1.47 -12.71 -19.46
N TYR A 112 -2.77 -12.61 -19.15
CA TYR A 112 -3.25 -11.63 -18.18
C TYR A 112 -2.51 -11.82 -16.83
N PRO A 113 -1.87 -10.78 -16.27
CA PRO A 113 -0.92 -10.93 -15.16
C PRO A 113 -1.49 -11.68 -13.95
N ARG A 114 -2.76 -11.46 -13.63
CA ARG A 114 -3.45 -12.17 -12.55
C ARG A 114 -3.60 -13.66 -12.84
N ASN A 115 -4.02 -14.04 -14.04
CA ASN A 115 -4.22 -15.45 -14.42
C ASN A 115 -2.87 -16.19 -14.49
N VAL A 116 -1.82 -15.53 -14.99
CA VAL A 116 -0.44 -16.03 -14.93
C VAL A 116 -0.01 -16.29 -13.48
N ALA A 117 -0.27 -15.33 -12.57
CA ALA A 117 0.01 -15.50 -11.15
C ALA A 117 -0.79 -16.66 -10.52
N VAL A 118 -2.07 -16.81 -10.84
CA VAL A 118 -2.92 -17.91 -10.34
C VAL A 118 -2.38 -19.27 -10.79
N ARG A 119 -2.10 -19.44 -12.09
CA ARG A 119 -1.51 -20.69 -12.64
C ARG A 119 -0.19 -21.02 -11.96
N ARG A 120 0.71 -20.03 -11.87
CA ARG A 120 2.00 -20.21 -11.21
C ARG A 120 1.84 -20.58 -9.73
N ILE A 121 0.93 -19.94 -9.00
CA ILE A 121 0.64 -20.27 -7.60
C ILE A 121 0.13 -21.70 -7.45
N ASN A 122 -0.67 -22.21 -8.39
CA ASN A 122 -1.15 -23.60 -8.37
C ASN A 122 -0.02 -24.61 -8.61
N GLU A 123 0.98 -24.27 -9.42
CA GLU A 123 2.14 -25.13 -9.70
C GLU A 123 3.13 -25.19 -8.53
N ILE A 124 3.55 -24.03 -8.01
CA ILE A 124 4.68 -23.96 -7.06
C ILE A 124 4.26 -23.62 -5.63
N GLY A 125 3.00 -23.27 -5.42
CA GLY A 125 2.48 -22.80 -4.15
C GLY A 125 2.75 -21.32 -3.89
N ARG A 126 1.82 -20.67 -3.18
CA ARG A 126 1.80 -19.22 -2.91
C ARG A 126 3.09 -18.69 -2.25
N ALA A 127 3.66 -19.46 -1.32
CA ALA A 127 4.86 -19.05 -0.60
C ALA A 127 6.10 -18.98 -1.52
N LYS A 128 6.26 -19.98 -2.42
CA LYS A 128 7.35 -19.98 -3.40
C LYS A 128 7.13 -18.90 -4.46
N TRP A 129 5.90 -18.73 -4.95
CA TRP A 129 5.56 -17.66 -5.88
C TRP A 129 5.92 -16.27 -5.33
N LYS A 130 5.55 -15.97 -4.08
CA LYS A 130 5.94 -14.70 -3.43
C LYS A 130 7.45 -14.47 -3.38
N LYS A 131 8.25 -15.53 -3.26
CA LYS A 131 9.71 -15.45 -3.28
C LYS A 131 10.22 -15.22 -4.72
N GLU A 132 9.66 -15.93 -5.69
CA GLU A 132 10.00 -15.83 -7.12
C GLU A 132 9.77 -14.42 -7.67
N VAL A 133 8.60 -13.83 -7.39
CA VAL A 133 8.24 -12.47 -7.87
C VAL A 133 8.78 -11.34 -6.99
N GLY A 134 9.65 -11.63 -6.02
CA GLY A 134 10.24 -10.58 -5.17
C GLY A 134 9.24 -9.86 -4.25
N TYR A 135 8.07 -10.44 -3.97
CA TYR A 135 6.97 -9.79 -3.21
C TYR A 135 7.38 -9.31 -1.79
N HIS A 136 8.49 -9.82 -1.24
CA HIS A 136 9.05 -9.34 0.02
C HIS A 136 9.37 -7.83 0.01
N ARG A 137 9.63 -7.23 -1.15
CA ARG A 137 9.83 -5.78 -1.33
C ARG A 137 8.65 -4.94 -0.80
N ARG A 138 7.43 -5.49 -0.81
CA ARG A 138 6.23 -4.82 -0.26
C ARG A 138 6.38 -4.48 1.24
N SER A 139 7.19 -5.20 1.99
CA SER A 139 7.48 -4.90 3.41
C SER A 139 8.18 -3.55 3.64
N LEU A 140 8.80 -2.97 2.60
CA LEU A 140 9.41 -1.64 2.67
C LEU A 140 8.36 -0.54 2.86
N SER A 141 7.17 -0.69 2.26
CA SER A 141 6.05 0.21 2.50
C SER A 141 5.57 0.18 3.97
N GLU A 142 5.61 -1.00 4.60
CA GLU A 142 5.27 -1.18 6.02
C GLU A 142 6.33 -0.55 6.92
N THR A 143 7.61 -0.68 6.53
CA THR A 143 8.73 -0.03 7.21
C THR A 143 8.63 1.49 7.13
N ALA A 144 8.30 2.05 5.97
CA ALA A 144 8.08 3.49 5.80
C ALA A 144 6.91 3.98 6.68
N MET A 145 5.81 3.23 6.72
CA MET A 145 4.68 3.53 7.60
C MET A 145 5.05 3.43 9.10
N PHE A 146 5.89 2.46 9.48
CA PHE A 146 6.41 2.35 10.84
C PHE A 146 7.23 3.59 11.21
N ARG A 147 8.17 4.01 10.35
CA ARG A 147 8.96 5.24 10.54
C ARG A 147 8.07 6.46 10.68
N TYR A 148 7.08 6.59 9.81
CA TYR A 148 6.10 7.67 9.86
C TYR A 148 5.42 7.75 11.24
N LYS A 149 4.91 6.61 11.75
CA LYS A 149 4.22 6.54 13.04
C LYS A 149 5.16 6.74 14.23
N ALA A 150 6.39 6.26 14.15
CA ALA A 150 7.38 6.40 15.21
C ALA A 150 7.79 7.87 15.39
N ILE A 151 7.97 8.60 14.28
CA ILE A 151 8.45 9.98 14.29
C ILE A 151 7.32 10.98 14.56
N PHE A 152 6.18 10.84 13.88
CA PHE A 152 5.09 11.83 13.90
C PHE A 152 3.88 11.40 14.72
N GLY A 153 3.94 10.22 15.33
CA GLY A 153 2.81 9.61 16.04
C GLY A 153 1.79 8.95 15.12
N SER A 154 0.89 8.18 15.73
CA SER A 154 -0.19 7.46 15.04
C SER A 154 -1.51 8.25 14.96
N GLN A 155 -1.49 9.54 15.35
CA GLN A 155 -2.67 10.39 15.47
C GLN A 155 -2.56 11.64 14.58
N HIS A 156 -3.70 12.11 14.09
CA HIS A 156 -3.80 13.44 13.48
C HIS A 156 -4.10 14.49 14.54
N TYR A 157 -3.49 15.67 14.39
CA TYR A 157 -3.91 16.86 15.14
C TYR A 157 -5.14 17.51 14.48
N SER A 158 -5.22 17.40 13.16
CA SER A 158 -6.25 17.98 12.31
C SER A 158 -7.59 17.23 12.40
N ARG A 159 -8.71 17.97 12.32
CA ARG A 159 -10.07 17.41 12.45
C ARG A 159 -10.80 17.15 11.14
N SER A 160 -10.48 17.88 10.06
CA SER A 160 -11.13 17.70 8.75
C SER A 160 -10.25 16.88 7.81
N ILE A 161 -10.85 16.17 6.85
CA ILE A 161 -10.09 15.33 5.90
C ILE A 161 -9.07 16.15 5.09
N LYS A 162 -9.45 17.36 4.66
CA LYS A 162 -8.57 18.29 3.93
C LYS A 162 -7.34 18.66 4.76
N THR A 163 -7.54 19.00 6.04
CA THR A 163 -6.44 19.37 6.94
C THR A 163 -5.58 18.18 7.33
N GLN A 164 -6.18 16.99 7.51
CA GLN A 164 -5.46 15.72 7.74
C GLN A 164 -4.58 15.34 6.55
N THR A 165 -5.09 15.50 5.33
CA THR A 165 -4.35 15.23 4.09
C THR A 165 -3.14 16.16 4.00
N GLN A 166 -3.32 17.45 4.30
CA GLN A 166 -2.23 18.42 4.30
C GLN A 166 -1.21 18.15 5.41
N GLU A 167 -1.66 17.76 6.60
CA GLU A 167 -0.79 17.34 7.71
C GLU A 167 0.07 16.15 7.29
N ASN A 168 -0.52 15.13 6.67
CA ASN A 168 0.20 13.96 6.17
C ASN A 168 1.21 14.35 5.09
N LYS A 169 0.84 15.24 4.16
CA LYS A 169 1.74 15.74 3.12
C LYS A 169 2.99 16.41 3.71
N ILE A 170 2.83 17.24 4.74
CA ILE A 170 3.95 17.91 5.42
C ILE A 170 4.83 16.88 6.12
N LYS A 171 4.23 15.94 6.86
CA LYS A 171 4.96 14.87 7.57
C LYS A 171 5.73 13.96 6.61
N ILE A 172 5.14 13.60 5.46
CA ILE A 172 5.80 12.81 4.41
C ILE A 172 6.96 13.58 3.79
N LYS A 173 6.80 14.88 3.53
CA LYS A 173 7.89 15.71 3.01
C LYS A 173 9.06 15.77 4.00
N ALA A 174 8.78 15.94 5.29
CA ALA A 174 9.80 15.87 6.34
C ALA A 174 10.46 14.48 6.41
N LEU A 175 9.68 13.40 6.29
CA LEU A 175 10.21 12.04 6.27
C LEU A 175 11.15 11.78 5.09
N ASN A 176 10.80 12.27 3.90
CA ASN A 176 11.67 12.20 2.72
C ASN A 176 12.96 13.00 2.93
N GLN A 177 12.91 14.19 3.55
CA GLN A 177 14.12 14.93 3.90
C GLN A 177 15.01 14.15 4.86
N MET A 178 14.42 13.49 5.87
CA MET A 178 15.16 12.60 6.77
C MET A 178 15.79 11.43 6.01
N THR A 179 15.05 10.79 5.10
CA THR A 179 15.58 9.72 4.23
C THR A 179 16.77 10.22 3.40
N ALA A 180 16.70 11.45 2.86
CA ALA A 180 17.79 12.04 2.08
C ALA A 180 19.05 12.31 2.91
N PHE A 181 18.92 12.67 4.19
CA PHE A 181 20.07 12.86 5.08
C PHE A 181 20.75 11.55 5.46
N GLY A 182 20.03 10.44 5.41
CA GLY A 182 20.58 9.12 5.63
C GLY A 182 19.57 8.15 6.24
N MET A 183 19.82 6.88 5.98
CA MET A 183 19.02 5.77 6.49
C MET A 183 19.91 4.78 7.25
N PRO A 184 19.43 4.21 8.36
CA PRO A 184 20.16 3.14 9.04
C PRO A 184 20.31 1.94 8.09
N ILE A 185 21.52 1.37 8.03
CA ILE A 185 21.81 0.17 7.24
C ILE A 185 21.25 -1.04 7.99
N SER A 186 20.08 -1.50 7.58
CA SER A 186 19.48 -2.73 8.09
C SER A 186 20.12 -3.93 7.39
N LYS A 187 20.85 -4.76 8.14
CA LYS A 187 21.37 -6.04 7.64
C LYS A 187 20.43 -7.17 8.05
N ILE A 188 20.26 -8.16 7.17
CA ILE A 188 19.60 -9.42 7.54
C ILE A 188 20.38 -10.01 8.71
N LYS A 189 19.68 -10.35 9.79
CA LYS A 189 20.28 -11.08 10.90
C LYS A 189 20.64 -12.46 10.37
N ILE A 190 21.94 -12.70 10.18
CA ILE A 190 22.47 -14.03 9.88
C ILE A 190 22.63 -14.67 11.27
N ASP A 191 21.67 -15.52 11.64
CA ASP A 191 21.78 -16.40 12.80
C ASP A 191 22.74 -17.56 12.50
#